data_AF-A0A966PWY9-F1
#
_entry.id   AF-A0A966PWY9-F1
#
_cell.length_a   1.000
_cell.length_b   1.000
_cell.length_c   1.000
_cell.angle_alpha   90.00
_cell.angle_beta   90.00
_cell.angle_gamma   90.00
#
_symmetry.space_group_name_H-M   'P 1'
#
loop_
_entity.id
_entity.type
_entity.pdbx_description
1 polymer ?
#
loop_
_entity_poly.entity_id
_entity_poly.type
_entity_poly.pdbx_seq_one_letter_code
_entity_poly.pdbx_strand_id
1 'polypeptide(L)'
;MKESNNVYKNSYKDYTNHSVIMISTDRQILVEKSAVRQRMVEYSKQYKELYIIVFSDNKKDVEEISYNCKVYSTKSIVRWNYVSDARKIGIKIIDEINSEIPILITCQDPFETALVGKCLNSKRKNSELLIQIHTDLYSPYFTDARIGILN
;
A
#
# COMPACT_ATOMS: atom_id res chain seq x y z
N MET A 1 -45.36 8.10 -1.00
CA MET A 1 -44.09 7.44 -0.60
C MET A 1 -43.01 8.49 -0.56
N LYS A 2 -42.31 8.66 0.56
CA LYS A 2 -41.20 9.63 0.67
C LYS A 2 -39.99 9.03 -0.05
N GLU A 3 -39.57 9.64 -1.14
CA GLU A 3 -38.27 9.36 -1.75
C GLU A 3 -37.18 9.78 -0.76
N SER A 4 -36.49 8.79 -0.20
CA SER A 4 -35.28 9.00 0.57
C SER A 4 -34.15 9.34 -0.40
N ASN A 5 -33.93 10.64 -0.63
CA ASN A 5 -32.73 11.17 -1.28
C ASN A 5 -31.52 10.93 -0.37
N ASN A 6 -31.03 9.69 -0.35
CA ASN A 6 -29.75 9.37 0.28
C ASN A 6 -28.64 9.76 -0.71
N VAL A 7 -28.33 11.05 -0.76
CA VAL A 7 -27.18 11.58 -1.49
C VAL A 7 -25.94 11.06 -0.77
N TYR A 8 -25.37 9.96 -1.26
CA TYR A 8 -24.06 9.51 -0.81
C TYR A 8 -23.06 10.66 -1.02
N LYS A 9 -22.56 11.23 0.08
CA LYS A 9 -21.43 12.18 0.03
C LYS A 9 -20.19 11.42 -0.42
N ASN A 10 -19.98 11.32 -1.73
CA ASN A 10 -18.72 10.86 -2.31
C ASN A 10 -17.66 11.98 -2.26
N SER A 11 -17.41 12.55 -1.08
CA SER A 11 -16.26 13.45 -0.90
C SER A 11 -15.00 12.60 -0.85
N TYR A 12 -14.32 12.46 -1.98
CA TYR A 12 -12.97 11.90 -2.01
C TYR A 12 -12.08 12.74 -1.09
N LYS A 13 -11.40 12.07 -0.16
CA LYS A 13 -10.45 12.74 0.72
C LYS A 13 -9.24 13.17 -0.10
N ASP A 14 -8.87 14.43 0.02
CA ASP A 14 -7.73 15.01 -0.68
C ASP A 14 -6.42 14.64 0.05
N TYR A 15 -5.49 14.03 -0.69
CA TYR A 15 -4.19 13.59 -0.20
C TYR A 15 -3.02 14.34 -0.85
N THR A 16 -3.27 15.41 -1.60
CA THR A 16 -2.24 16.21 -2.29
C THR A 16 -1.08 16.65 -1.38
N ASN A 17 -1.38 16.99 -0.13
CA ASN A 17 -0.37 17.42 0.85
C ASN A 17 0.26 16.27 1.66
N HIS A 18 -0.09 15.01 1.39
CA HIS A 18 0.41 13.85 2.12
C HIS A 18 1.64 13.24 1.44
N SER A 19 2.55 12.72 2.26
CA SER A 19 3.49 11.70 1.79
C SER A 19 2.82 10.34 1.95
N VAL A 20 2.92 9.50 0.93
CA VAL A 20 2.25 8.19 0.89
C VAL A 20 3.27 7.07 1.01
N ILE A 21 3.00 6.10 1.88
CA ILE A 21 3.74 4.84 1.97
C ILE A 21 2.81 3.72 1.52
N MET A 22 3.03 3.25 0.29
CA MET A 22 2.31 2.14 -0.30
C MET A 22 3.04 0.83 -0.05
N ILE A 23 2.35 -0.16 0.49
CA ILE A 23 2.88 -1.51 0.70
C ILE A 23 2.22 -2.44 -0.30
N SER A 24 3.03 -3.04 -1.17
CA SER A 24 2.59 -3.77 -2.35
C SER A 24 3.23 -5.15 -2.46
N THR A 25 2.49 -6.09 -3.07
CA THR A 25 3.00 -7.40 -3.48
C THR A 25 3.26 -7.49 -5.00
N ASP A 26 2.93 -6.44 -5.76
CA ASP A 26 3.05 -6.41 -7.21
C ASP A 26 4.49 -6.12 -7.67
N ARG A 27 5.20 -7.20 -8.00
CA ARG A 27 6.59 -7.14 -8.44
C ARG A 27 6.77 -6.51 -9.82
N GLN A 28 5.70 -6.35 -10.61
CA GLN A 28 5.79 -5.67 -11.91
C GLN A 28 6.15 -4.20 -11.74
N ILE A 29 5.91 -3.59 -10.58
CA ILE A 29 6.38 -2.22 -10.27
C ILE A 29 7.90 -2.09 -10.43
N LEU A 30 8.65 -3.16 -10.16
CA LEU A 30 10.12 -3.20 -10.27
C LEU A 30 10.62 -3.39 -11.71
N VAL A 31 9.71 -3.65 -12.67
CA VAL A 31 10.05 -3.84 -14.08
C VAL A 31 9.91 -2.50 -14.81
N GLU A 32 11.02 -1.99 -15.34
CA GLU A 32 11.15 -0.61 -15.87
C GLU A 32 10.11 -0.23 -16.92
N LYS A 33 9.72 -1.16 -17.80
CA LYS A 33 8.77 -0.92 -18.90
C LYS A 33 7.37 -1.48 -18.63
N SER A 34 7.04 -1.83 -17.39
CA SER A 34 5.72 -2.38 -17.08
C SER A 34 4.65 -1.29 -17.06
N ALA A 35 3.44 -1.63 -17.50
CA ALA A 35 2.28 -0.77 -17.37
C ALA A 35 1.94 -0.48 -15.89
N VAL A 36 2.27 -1.40 -14.98
CA VAL A 36 2.08 -1.19 -13.53
C VAL A 36 2.96 -0.06 -13.02
N ARG A 37 4.24 -0.06 -13.39
CA ARG A 37 5.18 1.00 -13.00
C ARG A 37 4.74 2.36 -13.53
N GLN A 38 4.30 2.44 -14.79
CA GLN A 38 3.76 3.68 -15.36
C GLN A 38 2.54 4.20 -14.58
N ARG A 39 1.65 3.31 -14.14
CA ARG A 39 0.51 3.69 -13.27
C ARG A 39 0.97 4.26 -11.92
N MET A 40 2.03 3.70 -11.33
CA MET A 40 2.57 4.23 -10.06
C MET A 40 3.15 5.65 -10.24
N VAL A 41 3.82 5.91 -11.37
CA VAL A 41 4.28 7.26 -11.73
C VAL A 41 3.10 8.23 -11.91
N GLU A 42 1.99 7.78 -12.48
CA GLU A 42 0.80 8.63 -12.59
C GLU A 42 0.17 8.91 -11.22
N TYR A 43 0.07 7.89 -10.37
CA TYR A 43 -0.47 8.04 -9.02
C TYR A 43 0.39 8.94 -8.15
N SER A 44 1.72 8.96 -8.33
CA SER A 44 2.61 9.83 -7.54
C SER A 44 2.28 11.31 -7.73
N LYS A 45 1.69 11.72 -8.86
CA LYS A 45 1.30 13.12 -9.11
C LYS A 45 0.19 13.63 -8.18
N GLN A 46 -0.53 12.74 -7.50
CA GLN A 46 -1.62 13.08 -6.58
C GLN A 46 -1.15 13.31 -5.15
N TYR A 47 0.14 13.16 -4.89
CA TYR A 47 0.73 13.20 -3.55
C TYR A 47 1.97 14.09 -3.55
N LYS A 48 2.38 14.52 -2.36
CA LYS A 48 3.67 15.22 -2.20
C LYS A 48 4.81 14.30 -2.60
N GLU A 49 4.82 13.11 -2.04
CA GLU A 49 5.77 12.03 -2.35
C GLU A 49 5.08 10.67 -2.21
N LEU A 50 5.47 9.72 -3.07
CA LEU A 50 5.01 8.34 -3.05
C LEU A 50 6.19 7.39 -2.84
N TYR A 51 6.18 6.72 -1.69
CA TYR A 51 7.12 5.67 -1.33
C TYR A 51 6.43 4.32 -1.48
N ILE A 52 6.98 3.44 -2.31
CA ILE A 52 6.39 2.12 -2.57
C ILE A 52 7.33 1.06 -2.02
N ILE A 53 6.86 0.25 -1.08
CA ILE A 53 7.57 -0.90 -0.53
C ILE A 53 6.99 -2.16 -1.17
N VAL A 54 7.79 -2.86 -1.97
CA VAL A 54 7.40 -4.05 -2.72
C VAL A 54 7.98 -5.30 -2.07
N PHE A 55 7.12 -6.28 -1.77
CA PHE A 55 7.53 -7.59 -1.28
C PHE A 55 8.22 -8.38 -2.41
N SER A 56 9.55 -8.40 -2.36
CA SER A 56 10.37 -9.01 -3.40
C SER A 56 11.72 -9.48 -2.83
N ASP A 57 12.29 -10.47 -3.50
CA ASP A 57 13.66 -10.96 -3.36
C ASP A 57 14.67 -10.17 -4.21
N ASN A 58 14.20 -9.20 -5.01
CA ASN A 58 15.04 -8.35 -5.82
C ASN A 58 16.00 -7.57 -4.93
N LYS A 59 17.31 -7.71 -5.19
CA LYS A 59 18.38 -7.13 -4.37
C LYS A 59 18.70 -5.66 -4.71
N LYS A 60 18.05 -5.09 -5.73
CA LYS A 60 18.19 -3.66 -6.05
C LYS A 60 17.81 -2.82 -4.83
N ASP A 61 18.60 -1.78 -4.58
CA ASP A 61 18.33 -0.75 -3.57
C ASP A 61 17.13 0.11 -3.97
N VAL A 62 17.01 1.29 -3.37
CA VAL A 62 15.97 2.27 -3.69
C VAL A 62 16.10 2.69 -5.15
N GLU A 63 14.99 2.62 -5.88
CA GLU A 63 14.91 3.10 -7.25
C GLU A 63 13.95 4.29 -7.30
N GLU A 64 14.46 5.44 -7.75
CA GLU A 64 13.62 6.60 -8.03
C GLU A 64 13.03 6.44 -9.44
N ILE A 65 11.71 6.23 -9.51
CA ILE A 65 11.00 5.98 -10.78
C ILE A 65 10.37 7.26 -11.36
N SER A 66 10.23 8.30 -10.53
CA SER A 66 9.89 9.68 -10.91
C SER A 66 10.35 10.64 -9.81
N TYR A 67 10.32 11.95 -10.07
CA TYR A 67 10.82 12.98 -9.14
C TYR A 67 10.27 12.90 -7.70
N ASN A 68 9.06 12.34 -7.54
CA ASN A 68 8.42 12.16 -6.26
C ASN A 68 7.95 10.71 -6.03
N CYS A 69 8.52 9.74 -6.73
CA CYS A 69 8.19 8.33 -6.55
C CYS A 69 9.44 7.47 -6.37
N LYS A 70 9.54 6.84 -5.20
CA LYS A 70 10.65 5.95 -4.83
C LYS A 70 10.13 4.55 -4.54
N VAL A 71 10.80 3.55 -5.08
CA VAL A 71 10.45 2.15 -4.93
C VAL A 71 11.54 1.43 -4.14
N TYR A 72 11.12 0.68 -3.14
CA TYR A 72 11.96 -0.09 -2.23
C TYR A 72 11.57 -1.56 -2.36
N SER A 73 12.55 -2.43 -2.63
CA SER A 73 12.37 -3.87 -2.49
C SER A 73 12.68 -4.29 -1.05
N THR A 74 11.91 -5.22 -0.49
CA THR A 74 12.25 -5.84 0.81
C THR A 74 13.53 -6.67 0.76
N LYS A 75 13.97 -7.08 -0.44
CA LYS A 75 15.13 -7.96 -0.68
C LYS A 75 15.08 -9.30 0.06
N SER A 76 13.89 -9.75 0.45
CA SER A 76 13.72 -10.94 1.28
C SER A 76 13.50 -12.17 0.38
N ILE A 77 14.33 -13.19 0.57
CA ILE A 77 14.20 -14.46 -0.15
C ILE A 77 13.07 -15.30 0.45
N VAL A 78 12.86 -15.19 1.78
CA VAL A 78 11.83 -15.94 2.51
C VAL A 78 10.63 -15.04 2.79
N ARG A 79 9.44 -15.52 2.44
CA ARG A 79 8.16 -14.77 2.56
C ARG A 79 7.88 -14.25 3.97
N TRP A 80 8.20 -15.04 5.00
CA TRP A 80 8.04 -14.65 6.41
C TRP A 80 8.81 -13.38 6.79
N ASN A 81 9.91 -13.09 6.10
CA ASN A 81 10.73 -11.90 6.38
C ASN A 81 10.18 -10.63 5.73
N TYR A 82 9.26 -10.73 4.76
CA TYR A 82 8.70 -9.56 4.07
C TYR A 82 8.09 -8.56 5.04
N VAL A 83 7.30 -9.03 6.01
CA VAL A 83 6.66 -8.15 6.99
C VAL A 83 7.70 -7.41 7.84
N SER A 84 8.74 -8.12 8.30
CA SER A 84 9.78 -7.54 9.15
C SER A 84 10.64 -6.53 8.38
N ASP A 85 11.05 -6.88 7.16
CA ASP A 85 11.92 -6.03 6.34
C ASP A 85 11.17 -4.81 5.81
N ALA A 86 9.91 -4.99 5.37
CA ALA A 86 9.05 -3.88 4.99
C ALA A 86 8.80 -2.92 6.15
N ARG A 87 8.61 -3.44 7.37
CA ARG A 87 8.49 -2.60 8.57
C ARG A 87 9.76 -1.79 8.82
N LYS A 88 10.96 -2.39 8.70
CA LYS A 88 12.23 -1.66 8.88
C LYS A 88 12.39 -0.56 7.83
N ILE A 89 12.10 -0.85 6.57
CA ILE A 89 12.15 0.11 5.48
C ILE A 89 11.16 1.25 5.73
N GLY A 90 9.91 0.91 6.07
CA GLY A 90 8.86 1.89 6.36
C GLY A 90 9.19 2.81 7.53
N ILE A 91 9.82 2.29 8.59
CA ILE A 91 10.28 3.12 9.71
C ILE A 91 11.32 4.14 9.25
N LYS A 92 12.32 3.72 8.46
CA LYS A 92 13.33 4.64 7.93
C LYS A 92 12.70 5.75 7.08
N ILE A 93 11.77 5.40 6.21
CA ILE A 93 11.03 6.37 5.38
C ILE A 93 10.25 7.35 6.27
N ILE A 94 9.54 6.85 7.29
CA ILE A 94 8.81 7.69 8.24
C ILE A 94 9.76 8.64 8.95
N ASP A 95 10.95 8.20 9.35
CA ASP A 95 11.92 9.03 10.07
C ASP A 95 12.53 10.12 9.15
N GLU A 96 12.61 9.89 7.83
CA GLU A 96 13.10 10.84 6.83
C GLU A 96 12.06 11.92 6.45
N ILE A 97 10.77 11.60 6.49
CA ILE A 97 9.69 12.54 6.14
C ILE A 97 9.58 13.64 7.20
N ASN A 98 9.44 14.90 6.81
CA ASN A 98 9.21 16.00 7.76
C ASN A 98 7.96 15.72 8.64
N SER A 99 8.09 15.90 9.97
CA SER A 99 7.04 15.64 10.96
C SER A 99 5.72 16.39 10.72
N GLU A 100 5.77 17.55 10.04
CA GLU A 100 4.59 18.37 9.70
C GLU A 100 3.78 17.78 8.55
N ILE A 101 4.37 16.91 7.73
CA ILE A 101 3.71 16.30 6.58
C ILE A 101 2.87 15.12 7.07
N PRO A 102 1.54 15.10 6.82
CA PRO A 102 0.70 13.96 7.15
C PRO A 102 1.06 12.76 6.27
N ILE A 103 0.97 11.57 6.85
CA ILE A 103 1.36 10.32 6.15
C ILE A 103 0.13 9.48 5.87
N LEU A 104 -0.05 9.09 4.61
CA LEU A 104 -1.02 8.06 4.26
C LEU A 104 -0.29 6.73 4.05
N ILE A 105 -0.70 5.69 4.77
CA ILE A 105 -0.19 4.33 4.60
C ILE A 105 -1.24 3.53 3.86
N THR A 106 -0.93 3.05 2.66
CA THR A 106 -1.87 2.27 1.84
C THR A 106 -1.41 0.83 1.71
N CYS A 107 -2.28 -0.13 1.99
CA CYS A 107 -1.99 -1.56 1.92
C CYS A 107 -2.81 -2.21 0.81
N GLN A 108 -2.18 -2.97 -0.10
CA GLN A 108 -2.89 -3.63 -1.20
C GLN A 108 -3.84 -4.76 -0.74
N ASP A 109 -3.55 -5.43 0.36
CA ASP A 109 -4.34 -6.56 0.84
C ASP A 109 -4.56 -6.48 2.37
N PRO A 110 -5.63 -7.12 2.88
CA PRO A 110 -5.94 -7.11 4.31
C PRO A 110 -5.07 -8.07 5.14
N PHE A 111 -4.08 -8.75 4.54
CA PHE A 111 -3.28 -9.79 5.20
C PHE A 111 -1.89 -9.25 5.60
N GLU A 112 -0.87 -9.61 4.82
CA GLU A 112 0.54 -9.34 5.17
C GLU A 112 0.84 -7.84 5.05
N THR A 113 0.30 -7.17 4.03
CA THR A 113 0.57 -5.73 3.83
C THR A 113 -0.16 -4.87 4.86
N ALA A 114 -1.41 -5.22 5.23
CA ALA A 114 -2.13 -4.56 6.31
C ALA A 114 -1.46 -4.72 7.68
N LEU A 115 -0.82 -5.86 7.96
CA LEU A 115 -0.06 -6.05 9.20
C LEU A 115 1.11 -5.05 9.28
N VAL A 116 1.87 -4.90 8.19
CA VAL A 116 2.92 -3.88 8.10
C VAL A 116 2.32 -2.48 8.25
N GLY A 117 1.23 -2.18 7.55
CA GLY A 117 0.58 -0.89 7.60
C GLY A 117 0.10 -0.50 9.00
N LYS A 118 -0.50 -1.44 9.73
CA LYS A 118 -0.91 -1.24 11.14
C LYS A 118 0.29 -0.93 12.04
N CYS A 119 1.41 -1.64 11.86
CA CYS A 119 2.63 -1.37 12.60
C CYS A 119 3.18 0.03 12.31
N LEU A 120 3.20 0.46 11.05
CA LEU A 120 3.69 1.78 10.65
C LEU A 120 2.76 2.91 11.10
N ASN A 121 1.45 2.70 11.04
CA ASN A 121 0.45 3.71 11.42
C ASN A 121 0.50 4.09 12.90
N SER A 122 1.07 3.23 13.75
CA SER A 122 1.29 3.56 15.17
C SER A 122 2.48 4.50 15.41
N LYS A 123 3.27 4.83 14.39
CA LYS A 123 4.51 5.61 14.52
C LYS A 123 4.31 7.11 14.53
N ARG A 124 3.24 7.61 13.92
CA ARG A 124 2.93 9.05 13.89
C ARG A 124 1.46 9.27 14.20
N LYS A 125 1.15 10.38 14.88
CA LYS A 125 -0.23 10.73 15.22
C LYS A 125 -1.03 11.21 14.01
N ASN A 126 -0.36 11.81 13.04
CA ASN A 126 -0.93 12.32 11.79
C ASN A 126 -0.85 11.31 10.64
N SER A 127 -0.69 10.01 10.95
CA SER A 127 -0.78 8.97 9.94
C SER A 127 -2.19 8.40 9.82
N GLU A 128 -2.56 8.08 8.60
CA GLU A 128 -3.80 7.40 8.27
C GLU A 128 -3.50 6.07 7.60
N LEU A 129 -4.32 5.05 7.89
CA LEU A 129 -4.19 3.72 7.32
C LEU A 129 -5.37 3.44 6.38
N LEU A 130 -5.07 3.24 5.10
CA LEU A 130 -6.01 2.80 4.08
C LEU A 130 -5.70 1.36 3.68
N ILE A 131 -6.60 0.44 4.03
CA ILE A 131 -6.51 -0.97 3.61
C ILE A 131 -7.39 -1.16 2.39
N GLN A 132 -6.78 -1.60 1.30
CA GLN A 132 -7.50 -1.92 0.07
C GLN A 132 -7.91 -3.38 0.11
N ILE A 133 -9.11 -3.65 -0.43
CA ILE A 133 -9.57 -5.00 -0.70
C ILE A 133 -9.26 -5.26 -2.16
N HIS A 134 -8.06 -5.81 -2.45
CA HIS A 134 -7.66 -6.16 -3.81
C HIS A 134 -8.17 -7.55 -4.26
N THR A 135 -8.89 -8.26 -3.39
CA THR A 135 -9.51 -9.57 -3.69
C THR A 135 -11.02 -9.42 -3.89
N ASP A 136 -11.57 -10.05 -4.92
CA ASP A 136 -13.02 -10.21 -5.06
C ASP A 136 -13.57 -11.10 -3.91
N LEU A 137 -13.94 -10.47 -2.80
CA LEU A 137 -14.59 -11.14 -1.67
C LEU A 137 -15.92 -11.81 -2.07
N TYR A 138 -16.47 -11.46 -3.24
CA TYR A 138 -17.72 -11.98 -3.78
C TYR A 138 -17.55 -12.88 -5.02
N SER A 139 -16.32 -13.26 -5.37
CA SER A 139 -16.12 -14.23 -6.45
C SER A 139 -16.61 -15.63 -6.01
N PRO A 140 -17.37 -16.36 -6.85
CA PRO A 140 -17.87 -17.70 -6.55
C PRO A 140 -16.80 -18.68 -6.07
N TYR A 141 -15.55 -18.48 -6.51
CA TYR A 141 -14.38 -19.27 -6.13
C TYR A 141 -14.04 -19.22 -4.62
N PHE A 142 -14.43 -18.15 -3.92
CA PHE A 142 -14.21 -18.01 -2.47
C PHE A 142 -15.46 -18.32 -1.63
N THR A 143 -16.66 -18.32 -2.23
CA THR A 143 -17.90 -18.70 -1.55
C THR A 143 -18.15 -20.21 -1.54
N ASP A 144 -17.64 -20.96 -2.51
CA ASP A 144 -17.82 -22.43 -2.59
C ASP A 144 -16.73 -23.22 -1.86
N ALA A 145 -15.71 -22.55 -1.31
CA ALA A 145 -14.75 -23.15 -0.38
C ALA A 145 -15.41 -23.32 1.00
N ARG A 146 -16.31 -24.31 1.09
CA ARG A 146 -16.78 -24.86 2.36
C ARG A 146 -15.56 -25.37 3.13
N ILE A 147 -15.04 -24.53 4.02
CA ILE A 147 -14.19 -24.99 5.14
C ILE A 147 -15.15 -25.72 6.09
N GLY A 148 -15.35 -27.01 5.83
CA GLY A 148 -16.08 -27.93 6.67
C GLY A 148 -15.30 -29.23 6.75
N ILE A 149 -15.13 -29.74 7.96
CA ILE A 149 -14.62 -31.10 8.16
C ILE A 149 -15.61 -32.05 7.49
N LEU A 150 -15.10 -32.86 6.55
CA LEU A 150 -15.81 -34.04 6.06
C LEU A 150 -15.99 -34.99 7.23
N ASN A 151 -17.23 -35.11 7.74
CA ASN A 151 -17.67 -36.25 8.53
C ASN A 151 -18.13 -37.36 7.59
#